data_AF-A0A1B6HYS4-F1
#
_entry.id   AF-A0A1B6HYS4-F1
#
_cell.length_a   1.000
_cell.length_b   1.000
_cell.length_c   1.000
_cell.angle_alpha   90.00
_cell.angle_beta   90.00
_cell.angle_gamma   90.00
#
_symmetry.space_group_name_H-M   'P 1'
#
loop_
_entity.id
_entity.type
_entity.pdbx_description
1 polymer ?
#
loop_
_entity_poly.entity_id
_entity_poly.type
_entity_poly.pdbx_seq_one_letter_code
_entity_poly.pdbx_strand_id
1 'polypeptide(L)'
;SLVLINSHHSLQGARPLVPGFVEIGGLHIHAVKRLNMDLDKYLNESTEGAILFSMGSVLQSSSFPPAKRQAIIDAFAELPVRVVMKWEDDTLPGKPDNVRLSKWLPQRDILAHPKI
;
A
#
# COMPACT_ATOMS: atom_id res chain seq x y z
N SER A 1 35.42 -3.48 9.01
CA SER A 1 34.00 -3.18 9.25
C SER A 1 33.16 -3.84 8.17
N LEU A 2 31.99 -4.37 8.50
CA LEU A 2 31.05 -5.03 7.59
C LEU A 2 29.72 -4.27 7.64
N VAL A 3 29.13 -3.96 6.48
CA VAL A 3 27.85 -3.27 6.35
C VAL A 3 26.91 -4.13 5.52
N LEU A 4 25.81 -4.55 6.13
CA LEU A 4 24.74 -5.29 5.47
C LEU A 4 23.67 -4.31 5.01
N ILE A 5 23.32 -4.35 3.72
CA ILE A 5 22.40 -3.38 3.11
C ILE A 5 21.22 -4.10 2.49
N ASN A 6 20.00 -3.71 2.85
CA ASN A 6 18.77 -4.23 2.25
C ASN A 6 18.53 -3.62 0.85
N SER A 7 19.45 -3.87 -0.08
CA SER A 7 19.38 -3.50 -1.50
C SER A 7 19.79 -4.68 -2.37
N HIS A 8 19.58 -4.56 -3.68
CA HIS A 8 20.12 -5.49 -4.66
C HIS A 8 20.44 -4.72 -5.95
N HIS A 9 21.62 -4.92 -6.52
CA HIS A 9 22.06 -4.26 -7.75
C HIS A 9 21.07 -4.39 -8.93
N SER A 10 20.29 -5.48 -9.02
CA SER A 10 19.26 -5.61 -10.07
C SER A 10 18.13 -4.57 -9.96
N LEU A 11 17.90 -4.01 -8.77
CA LEU A 11 16.86 -3.00 -8.53
C LEU A 11 17.41 -1.56 -8.52
N GLN A 12 18.69 -1.39 -8.16
CA GLN A 12 19.30 -0.05 -7.98
C GLN A 12 20.37 0.29 -9.04
N GLY A 13 20.57 -0.60 -10.01
CA GLY A 13 21.63 -0.47 -11.01
C GLY A 13 23.02 -0.82 -10.46
N ALA A 14 23.97 -1.01 -11.37
CA ALA A 14 25.36 -1.26 -11.01
C ALA A 14 25.99 0.02 -10.45
N ARG A 15 26.60 -0.07 -9.26
CA ARG A 15 27.38 1.01 -8.64
C ARG A 15 28.63 0.44 -7.97
N PRO A 16 29.73 1.20 -7.87
CA PRO A 16 30.89 0.80 -7.08
C PRO A 16 30.49 0.57 -5.61
N LEU A 17 30.88 -0.58 -5.06
CA LEU A 17 30.75 -0.90 -3.63
C LEU A 17 32.15 -1.10 -3.05
N VAL A 18 32.38 -0.64 -1.83
CA VAL A 18 33.61 -0.97 -1.09
C VAL A 18 33.54 -2.42 -0.61
N PRO A 19 34.68 -3.14 -0.45
CA PRO A 19 34.66 -4.58 -0.13
C PRO A 19 33.89 -4.98 1.14
N GLY A 20 33.68 -4.06 2.09
CA GLY A 20 32.93 -4.31 3.32
C GLY A 20 31.41 -4.23 3.19
N PHE A 21 30.86 -3.95 1.99
CA PHE A 21 29.42 -3.81 1.78
C PHE A 21 28.84 -5.10 1.19
N VAL A 22 27.85 -5.68 1.86
CA VAL A 22 27.14 -6.88 1.41
C VAL A 22 25.66 -6.56 1.23
N GLU A 23 25.18 -6.75 0.01
CA GLU A 23 23.77 -6.59 -0.34
C GLU A 23 22.97 -7.81 0.11
N ILE A 24 21.97 -7.59 0.96
CA ILE A 24 21.04 -8.58 1.54
C ILE A 24 19.60 -8.14 1.32
N GLY A 25 19.27 -7.76 0.09
CA GLY A 25 17.94 -7.29 -0.32
C GLY A 25 16.83 -8.29 0.01
N GLY A 26 15.66 -7.76 0.39
CA GLY A 26 14.47 -8.57 0.68
C GLY A 26 14.39 -9.10 2.11
N LEU A 27 15.19 -8.57 3.05
CA LEU A 27 15.19 -9.04 4.45
C LEU A 27 13.81 -9.02 5.14
N HIS A 28 12.92 -8.14 4.68
CA HIS A 28 11.56 -7.96 5.19
C HIS A 28 10.50 -8.86 4.51
N ILE A 29 10.91 -9.67 3.52
CA ILE A 29 10.00 -10.52 2.75
C ILE A 29 9.85 -11.87 3.46
N HIS A 30 8.67 -12.11 4.02
CA HIS A 30 8.27 -13.39 4.61
C HIS A 30 7.25 -14.14 3.71
N ALA A 31 6.75 -15.30 4.14
CA ALA A 31 5.62 -15.95 3.47
C ALA A 31 4.34 -15.09 3.57
N VAL A 32 3.59 -14.96 2.47
CA VAL A 32 2.31 -14.23 2.41
C VAL A 32 1.28 -14.91 3.29
N LYS A 33 0.54 -14.13 4.09
CA LYS A 33 -0.57 -14.64 4.90
C LYS A 33 -1.89 -14.42 4.17
N ARG A 34 -2.87 -15.30 4.41
CA ARG A 34 -4.22 -15.11 3.88
C ARG A 34 -4.86 -13.88 4.51
N LEU A 35 -5.53 -13.08 3.69
CA LEU A 35 -6.35 -11.96 4.17
C LEU A 35 -7.54 -12.49 4.96
N ASN A 36 -8.12 -11.65 5.82
CA ASN A 36 -9.39 -11.98 6.45
C ASN A 36 -10.51 -12.05 5.39
N MET A 37 -11.56 -12.82 5.68
CA MET A 37 -12.63 -13.12 4.73
C MET A 37 -13.30 -11.85 4.19
N ASP A 38 -13.52 -10.84 5.03
CA ASP A 38 -14.20 -9.62 4.63
C ASP A 38 -13.37 -8.77 3.65
N LEU A 39 -12.05 -8.68 3.86
CA LEU A 39 -11.15 -7.92 2.99
C LEU A 39 -10.92 -8.65 1.68
N ASP A 40 -10.72 -9.97 1.74
CA ASP A 40 -10.57 -10.83 0.57
C ASP A 40 -11.81 -10.76 -0.33
N LYS A 41 -13.01 -10.91 0.25
CA LYS A 41 -14.28 -10.77 -0.46
C LYS A 41 -14.40 -9.39 -1.12
N TYR A 42 -14.12 -8.32 -0.37
CA TYR A 42 -14.21 -6.96 -0.90
C TYR A 42 -13.29 -6.73 -2.11
N LEU A 43 -12.06 -7.23 -2.07
CA LEU A 43 -11.14 -7.14 -3.22
C LEU A 43 -11.61 -7.99 -4.40
N ASN A 44 -12.15 -9.19 -4.13
CA ASN A 44 -12.62 -10.11 -5.17
C ASN A 44 -13.91 -9.66 -5.87
N GLU A 45 -14.73 -8.81 -5.24
CA GLU A 45 -15.87 -8.15 -5.90
C GLU A 45 -15.44 -7.19 -7.01
N SER A 46 -14.18 -6.77 -7.04
CA SER A 46 -13.66 -5.90 -8.09
C SER A 46 -13.35 -6.67 -9.37
N THR A 47 -13.92 -6.23 -10.50
CA THR A 47 -13.74 -6.90 -11.80
C THR A 47 -12.46 -6.47 -12.51
N GLU A 48 -12.09 -5.19 -12.41
CA GLU A 48 -10.97 -4.58 -13.17
C GLU A 48 -9.69 -4.37 -12.35
N GLY A 49 -9.53 -5.14 -11.26
CA GLY A 49 -8.45 -4.95 -10.29
C GLY A 49 -8.87 -4.06 -9.12
N ALA A 50 -7.95 -3.70 -8.24
CA ALA A 50 -8.23 -2.98 -7.01
C ALA A 50 -7.04 -2.09 -6.61
N ILE A 51 -7.30 -1.05 -5.83
CA ILE A 51 -6.29 -0.09 -5.40
C ILE A 51 -6.05 -0.22 -3.90
N LEU A 52 -4.77 -0.24 -3.51
CA LEU A 52 -4.33 -0.03 -2.15
C LEU A 52 -3.76 1.38 -2.02
N PHE A 53 -4.39 2.24 -1.21
CA PHE A 53 -3.89 3.57 -0.90
C PHE A 53 -3.40 3.67 0.55
N SER A 54 -2.13 3.99 0.74
CA SER A 54 -1.51 4.12 2.07
C SER A 54 -0.31 5.07 2.02
N MET A 55 -0.30 6.05 2.94
CA MET A 55 0.80 7.02 3.12
C MET A 55 1.82 6.58 4.21
N GLY A 56 1.70 5.34 4.69
CA GLY A 56 2.49 4.84 5.81
C GLY A 56 1.99 5.36 7.17
N SER A 57 2.84 5.30 8.18
CA SER A 57 2.49 5.71 9.56
C SER A 57 2.83 7.18 9.87
N VAL A 58 3.82 7.75 9.18
CA VAL A 58 4.33 9.10 9.46
C VAL A 58 3.46 10.16 8.81
N LEU A 59 3.06 9.96 7.57
CA LEU A 59 2.14 10.85 6.86
C LEU A 59 0.73 10.32 7.01
N GLN A 60 -0.12 11.07 7.71
CA GLN A 60 -1.52 10.74 7.90
C GLN A 60 -2.31 11.27 6.71
N SER A 61 -3.14 10.42 6.09
CA SER A 61 -3.99 10.86 4.98
C SER A 61 -5.10 11.80 5.47
N SER A 62 -5.50 11.67 6.74
CA SER A 62 -6.45 12.57 7.40
C SER A 62 -5.99 14.02 7.50
N SER A 63 -4.67 14.25 7.59
CA SER A 63 -4.10 15.59 7.71
C SER A 63 -3.93 16.32 6.37
N PHE A 64 -4.32 15.68 5.25
CA PHE A 64 -4.29 16.32 3.95
C PHE A 64 -5.21 17.55 3.91
N PRO A 65 -4.77 18.66 3.28
CA PRO A 65 -5.63 19.80 3.02
C PRO A 65 -6.93 19.36 2.34
N PRO A 66 -8.10 19.93 2.72
CA PRO A 66 -9.39 19.47 2.21
C PRO A 66 -9.47 19.37 0.68
N ALA A 67 -8.89 20.33 -0.04
CA ALA A 67 -8.86 20.31 -1.50
C ALA A 67 -8.10 19.10 -2.08
N LYS A 68 -6.96 18.71 -1.47
CA LYS A 68 -6.20 17.53 -1.92
C LYS A 68 -6.91 16.23 -1.59
N ARG A 69 -7.49 16.15 -0.39
CA ARG A 69 -8.31 15.01 0.03
C ARG A 69 -9.51 14.81 -0.89
N GLN A 70 -10.21 15.90 -1.22
CA GLN A 70 -11.37 15.85 -2.12
C GLN A 70 -10.96 15.38 -3.51
N ALA A 71 -9.88 15.94 -4.08
CA ALA A 71 -9.39 15.51 -5.39
C ALA A 71 -9.04 14.00 -5.45
N ILE A 72 -8.46 13.44 -4.38
CA ILE A 72 -8.18 12.00 -4.30
C ILE A 72 -9.48 11.19 -4.24
N ILE A 73 -10.44 11.63 -3.43
CA ILE A 73 -11.75 10.98 -3.29
C ILE A 73 -12.53 11.00 -4.61
N ASP A 74 -12.56 12.15 -5.29
CA ASP A 74 -13.26 12.33 -6.56
C ASP A 74 -12.64 11.41 -7.62
N ALA A 75 -11.31 11.35 -7.69
CA ALA A 75 -10.61 10.42 -8.57
C ALA A 75 -10.95 8.95 -8.28
N PHE A 76 -11.07 8.56 -7.00
CA PHE A 76 -11.50 7.20 -6.66
C PHE A 76 -12.95 6.93 -7.07
N ALA A 77 -13.85 7.91 -6.92
CA ALA A 77 -15.26 7.76 -7.27
C ALA A 77 -15.48 7.50 -8.78
N GLU A 78 -14.60 8.03 -9.63
CA GLU A 78 -14.66 7.86 -11.09
C GLU A 78 -14.16 6.48 -11.56
N LEU A 79 -13.40 5.76 -10.74
CA LEU A 79 -12.80 4.49 -11.14
C LEU A 79 -13.71 3.29 -10.83
N PRO A 80 -13.92 2.36 -11.78
CA PRO A 80 -14.75 1.16 -11.60
C PRO A 80 -14.05 0.04 -10.81
N VAL A 81 -13.19 0.40 -9.86
CA VAL A 81 -12.40 -0.54 -9.05
C VAL A 81 -12.64 -0.31 -7.55
N ARG A 82 -12.46 -1.37 -6.77
CA ARG A 82 -12.48 -1.30 -5.31
C ARG A 82 -11.19 -0.66 -4.80
N VAL A 83 -11.30 0.22 -3.80
CA VAL A 83 -10.18 0.92 -3.19
C VAL A 83 -10.15 0.62 -1.69
N VAL A 84 -9.02 0.11 -1.22
CA VAL A 84 -8.73 -0.05 0.21
C VAL A 84 -7.80 1.08 0.62
N MET A 85 -8.29 1.97 1.47
CA MET A 85 -7.57 3.18 1.89
C MET A 85 -7.22 3.12 3.37
N LYS A 86 -5.94 3.32 3.70
CA LYS A 86 -5.55 3.58 5.08
C LYS A 86 -6.01 4.98 5.48
N TRP A 87 -6.80 5.06 6.54
CA TRP A 87 -7.40 6.31 7.04
C TRP A 87 -7.37 6.33 8.57
N GLU A 88 -6.92 7.43 9.14
CA GLU A 88 -6.64 7.53 10.57
C GLU A 88 -7.89 7.89 11.42
N ASP A 89 -8.85 8.61 10.84
CA ASP A 89 -10.07 9.04 11.54
C ASP A 89 -11.24 8.05 11.36
N ASP A 90 -12.34 8.27 12.08
CA ASP A 90 -13.51 7.39 11.99
C ASP A 90 -14.40 7.68 10.78
N THR A 91 -14.34 8.89 10.24
CA THR A 91 -15.17 9.32 9.12
C THR A 91 -14.34 10.01 8.04
N LEU A 92 -14.82 9.89 6.80
CA LEU A 92 -14.31 10.60 5.65
C LEU A 92 -15.51 11.26 4.95
N PRO A 93 -15.68 12.58 5.07
CA PRO A 93 -16.75 13.29 4.36
C PRO A 93 -16.64 13.04 2.85
N GLY A 94 -17.77 12.69 2.21
CA GLY A 94 -17.80 12.39 0.78
C GLY A 94 -17.20 11.05 0.38
N LYS A 95 -16.96 10.12 1.33
CA LYS A 95 -16.42 8.78 1.02
C LYS A 95 -17.25 8.06 -0.07
N PRO A 96 -16.66 7.70 -1.21
CA PRO A 96 -17.34 6.95 -2.26
C PRO A 96 -17.65 5.51 -1.83
N ASP A 97 -18.63 4.87 -2.47
CA ASP A 97 -19.05 3.50 -2.15
C ASP A 97 -17.97 2.45 -2.50
N ASN A 98 -17.15 2.73 -3.52
CA ASN A 98 -16.03 1.88 -3.90
C ASN A 98 -14.78 2.08 -3.03
N VAL A 99 -14.84 2.88 -1.96
CA VAL A 99 -13.73 3.07 -1.02
C VAL A 99 -14.06 2.44 0.34
N ARG A 100 -13.20 1.53 0.80
CA ARG A 100 -13.20 0.96 2.15
C ARG A 100 -12.06 1.55 2.96
N LEU A 101 -12.40 2.13 4.12
CA LEU A 101 -11.42 2.69 5.05
C LEU A 101 -10.92 1.62 6.04
N SER A 102 -9.66 1.73 6.44
CA SER A 102 -9.12 1.00 7.57
C SER A 102 -8.04 1.79 8.29
N LYS A 103 -8.00 1.75 9.62
CA LYS A 103 -6.92 2.34 10.42
C LYS A 103 -5.60 1.58 10.27
N TRP A 104 -5.69 0.28 10.00
CA TRP A 104 -4.56 -0.61 9.81
C TRP A 104 -4.79 -1.58 8.66
N LEU A 105 -3.77 -1.80 7.84
CA LEU A 105 -3.85 -2.71 6.69
C LEU A 105 -2.68 -3.70 6.73
N PRO A 106 -2.92 -5.00 6.48
CA PRO A 106 -1.85 -5.95 6.21
C PRO A 106 -1.27 -5.69 4.81
N GLN A 107 -0.57 -4.55 4.64
CA GLN A 107 -0.21 -3.96 3.35
C GLN A 107 0.47 -4.95 2.41
N ARG A 108 1.44 -5.72 2.91
CA ARG A 108 2.18 -6.70 2.12
C ARG A 108 1.29 -7.86 1.65
N ASP A 109 0.39 -8.34 2.50
CA ASP A 109 -0.50 -9.44 2.14
C ASP A 109 -1.57 -8.96 1.14
N ILE A 110 -1.99 -7.68 1.22
CA ILE A 110 -2.84 -7.04 0.21
C ILE A 110 -2.07 -6.92 -1.12
N LEU A 111 -0.84 -6.42 -1.12
CA LEU A 111 0.00 -6.29 -2.33
C LEU A 111 0.28 -7.63 -3.02
N ALA A 112 0.15 -8.75 -2.30
CA ALA A 112 0.30 -10.09 -2.85
C ALA A 112 -1.04 -10.68 -3.37
N HIS A 113 -2.16 -9.97 -3.20
CA HIS A 113 -3.47 -10.44 -3.63
C HIS A 113 -3.62 -10.28 -5.16
N PRO A 114 -4.16 -11.26 -5.91
CA PRO A 114 -4.22 -11.23 -7.38
C PRO A 114 -5.05 -10.10 -8.02
N LYS A 115 -5.83 -9.37 -7.20
CA LYS A 115 -6.65 -8.24 -7.65
C LYS A 115 -5.93 -6.91 -7.55
N ILE A 116 -4.82 -6.83 -6.82
CA ILE A 116 -4.04 -5.59 -6.67
C ILE A 116 -3.08 -5.46 -7.84
#